data_AF-A0A8S3R035-F1
#
_entry.id   AF-A0A8S3R035-F1
#
_cell.length_a   1.000
_cell.length_b   1.000
_cell.length_c   1.000
_cell.angle_alpha   90.00
_cell.angle_beta   90.00
_cell.angle_gamma   90.00
#
_symmetry.space_group_name_H-M   'P 1'
#
loop_
_entity.id
_entity.type
_entity.pdbx_description
1 polymer ?
#
loop_
_entity_poly.entity_id
_entity_poly.type
_entity_poly.pdbx_seq_one_letter_code
_entity_poly.pdbx_strand_id
1 'polypeptide(L)'
;MTVNELPPCRPIISQCNSVTERVSKFIDYFLIPIVKRQNSYIRDSGDFINKIENLRPDRDCLLVSFDCTSMYTNMEFNELIHSVGRAYNSAVKEDYPIKLPSCETIKSLVATVLKNNYFEFNDRYFVQKIGASMGSKCSPAICDIRAFEVMLSMKLLKSINIRSYFTEGIEIMRLE
;
A
#
# COMPACT_ATOMS: atom_id res chain seq x y z
N MET A 1 15.08 -14.92 23.01
CA MET A 1 14.97 -13.44 23.01
C MET A 1 15.79 -12.92 24.18
N THR A 2 17.00 -12.44 23.91
CA THR A 2 17.82 -11.72 24.89
C THR A 2 17.28 -10.30 25.02
N VAL A 3 17.04 -9.86 26.26
CA VAL A 3 16.29 -8.65 26.67
C VAL A 3 16.99 -7.32 26.30
N ASN A 4 18.01 -7.32 25.45
CA ASN A 4 18.90 -6.18 25.23
C ASN A 4 18.91 -5.57 23.81
N GLU A 5 18.06 -6.05 22.89
CA GLU A 5 17.96 -5.42 21.56
C GLU A 5 16.75 -4.47 21.52
N LEU A 6 17.01 -3.19 21.25
CA LEU A 6 15.96 -2.22 20.99
C LEU A 6 15.13 -2.70 19.79
N PRO A 7 13.79 -2.59 19.82
CA PRO A 7 12.95 -2.94 18.69
C PRO A 7 13.34 -2.09 17.47
N PRO A 8 13.20 -2.62 16.23
CA PRO A 8 13.54 -1.90 15.02
C PRO A 8 12.83 -0.54 14.95
N CYS A 9 13.59 0.54 14.77
CA CYS A 9 13.02 1.87 14.63
C CYS A 9 12.30 2.02 13.29
N ARG A 10 11.17 2.75 13.28
CA ARG A 10 10.47 3.16 12.06
C ARG A 10 10.96 4.55 11.63
N PRO A 11 11.51 4.71 10.41
CA PRO A 11 11.96 6.01 9.92
C PRO A 11 10.76 6.85 9.48
N ILE A 12 10.05 7.41 10.46
CA ILE A 12 8.90 8.29 10.23
C ILE A 12 9.40 9.72 10.04
N ILE A 13 8.91 10.38 9.00
CA ILE A 13 9.21 11.78 8.71
C ILE A 13 7.95 12.61 8.72
N SER A 14 7.99 13.77 9.36
CA SER A 14 6.87 14.71 9.32
C SER A 14 6.78 15.34 7.94
N GLN A 15 5.66 15.14 7.26
CA GLN A 15 5.34 15.80 5.98
C GLN A 15 4.40 16.99 6.15
N CYS A 16 4.13 17.41 7.39
CA CYS A 16 3.31 18.58 7.68
C CYS A 16 3.97 19.84 7.14
N ASN A 17 3.22 20.64 6.38
CA ASN A 17 3.68 21.85 5.69
C ASN A 17 4.85 21.62 4.72
N SER A 18 5.10 20.37 4.32
CA SER A 18 6.08 20.07 3.29
C SER A 18 5.62 20.55 1.91
N VAL A 19 6.57 20.76 1.00
CA VAL A 19 6.30 21.18 -0.39
C VAL A 19 5.39 20.17 -1.11
N THR A 20 5.45 18.89 -0.74
CA THR A 20 4.68 17.82 -1.38
C THR A 20 3.35 17.52 -0.68
N GLU A 21 3.07 18.10 0.50
CA GLU A 21 1.92 17.72 1.33
C GLU A 21 0.58 17.85 0.58
N ARG A 22 0.39 18.98 -0.11
CA ARG A 22 -0.86 19.27 -0.84
C ARG A 22 -1.02 18.34 -2.03
N VAL A 23 0.07 18.04 -2.74
CA VAL A 23 0.07 17.11 -3.86
C VAL A 23 -0.22 15.69 -3.38
N SER A 24 0.39 15.29 -2.26
CA SER A 24 0.14 14.02 -1.58
C SER A 24 -1.33 13.87 -1.20
N LYS A 25 -1.94 14.90 -0.59
CA LYS A 25 -3.38 14.92 -0.27
C LYS A 25 -4.26 14.80 -1.52
N PHE A 26 -3.88 15.46 -2.61
CA PHE A 26 -4.61 15.39 -3.88
C PHE A 26 -4.57 13.98 -4.47
N ILE A 27 -3.40 13.35 -4.51
CA ILE A 27 -3.25 11.96 -4.97
C ILE A 27 -4.10 11.02 -4.11
N ASP A 28 -3.99 11.14 -2.79
CA ASP A 28 -4.70 10.31 -1.82
C ASP A 28 -6.22 10.31 -2.02
N TYR A 29 -6.80 11.49 -2.29
CA TYR A 29 -8.23 11.64 -2.62
C TYR A 29 -8.69 10.74 -3.78
N PHE A 30 -7.85 10.56 -4.80
CA PHE A 30 -8.17 9.71 -5.95
C PHE A 30 -7.81 8.23 -5.74
N LEU A 31 -6.80 7.93 -4.93
CA LEU A 31 -6.36 6.55 -4.72
C LEU A 31 -7.18 5.81 -3.66
N ILE A 32 -7.66 6.48 -2.61
CA ILE A 32 -8.45 5.83 -1.55
C ILE A 32 -9.66 5.04 -2.10
N PRO A 33 -10.51 5.58 -2.99
CA PRO A 33 -11.66 4.83 -3.47
C PRO A 33 -11.28 3.68 -4.42
N ILE A 34 -10.06 3.67 -4.96
CA ILE A 34 -9.50 2.53 -5.71
C ILE A 34 -9.09 1.43 -4.73
N VAL A 35 -8.36 1.79 -3.66
CA VAL A 35 -7.96 0.86 -2.59
C VAL A 35 -9.18 0.20 -1.95
N LYS A 36 -10.22 0.99 -1.62
CA LYS A 36 -11.45 0.47 -0.98
C LYS A 36 -12.25 -0.50 -1.83
N ARG A 37 -12.07 -0.52 -3.16
CA ARG A 37 -12.71 -1.48 -4.07
C ARG A 37 -11.97 -2.80 -4.18
N GLN A 38 -10.74 -2.88 -3.70
CA GLN A 38 -9.99 -4.12 -3.74
C GLN A 38 -10.64 -5.16 -2.82
N ASN A 39 -10.77 -6.40 -3.30
CA ASN A 39 -11.38 -7.49 -2.54
C ASN A 39 -10.64 -7.82 -1.23
N SER A 40 -9.36 -7.42 -1.11
CA SER A 40 -8.55 -7.60 0.10
C SER A 40 -8.65 -6.46 1.10
N TYR A 41 -9.37 -5.38 0.77
CA TYR A 41 -9.47 -4.20 1.62
C TYR A 41 -10.07 -4.55 2.98
N ILE A 42 -9.43 -4.07 4.04
CA ILE A 42 -9.94 -4.13 5.40
C ILE A 42 -9.99 -2.72 5.95
N ARG A 43 -11.15 -2.36 6.52
CA ARG A 43 -11.35 -1.02 7.08
C ARG A 43 -10.68 -0.85 8.44
N ASP A 44 -10.85 -1.84 9.32
CA ASP A 44 -10.41 -1.81 10.71
C ASP A 44 -10.39 -3.24 11.28
N SER A 45 -9.89 -3.40 12.51
CA SER A 45 -9.82 -4.69 13.19
C SER A 45 -11.19 -5.35 13.38
N GLY A 46 -12.26 -4.57 13.52
CA GLY A 46 -13.63 -5.09 13.66
C GLY A 46 -14.15 -5.67 12.33
N ASP A 47 -13.93 -4.97 11.22
CA ASP A 47 -14.21 -5.46 9.86
C ASP A 47 -13.45 -6.76 9.57
N PHE A 48 -12.18 -6.84 9.99
CA PHE A 48 -11.40 -8.07 9.87
C PHE A 48 -11.98 -9.23 10.68
N ILE A 49 -12.27 -9.02 11.97
CA ILE A 49 -12.88 -10.04 12.84
C ILE A 49 -14.17 -10.55 12.20
N ASN A 50 -15.05 -9.63 11.77
CA ASN A 50 -16.31 -9.99 11.10
C ASN A 50 -16.06 -10.84 9.83
N LYS A 51 -15.06 -10.51 9.01
CA LYS A 51 -14.72 -11.27 7.81
C LYS A 51 -14.25 -12.69 8.12
N ILE A 52 -13.43 -12.85 9.17
CA ILE A 52 -12.89 -14.15 9.59
C ILE A 52 -13.95 -15.01 10.27
N GLU A 53 -14.78 -14.46 11.16
CA GLU A 53 -15.84 -15.20 11.85
C GLU A 53 -16.91 -15.74 10.90
N ASN A 54 -17.17 -15.01 9.82
CA ASN A 54 -18.10 -15.43 8.75
C ASN A 54 -17.44 -16.38 7.73
N LEU A 55 -16.14 -16.66 7.85
CA LEU A 55 -15.48 -17.61 6.97
C LEU A 55 -15.95 -19.04 7.29
N ARG A 56 -16.27 -19.81 6.25
CA ARG A 56 -16.56 -21.24 6.34
C ARG A 56 -15.45 -22.00 5.60
N PRO A 57 -14.37 -22.38 6.30
CA PRO A 57 -13.27 -23.10 5.68
C PRO A 57 -13.66 -24.53 5.28
N ASP A 58 -13.22 -24.97 4.11
CA ASP A 58 -13.22 -26.37 3.71
C ASP A 58 -12.20 -27.18 4.54
N ARG A 59 -12.36 -28.51 4.53
CA ARG A 59 -11.55 -29.43 5.36
C ARG A 59 -10.05 -29.36 5.07
N ASP A 60 -9.67 -28.99 3.84
CA ASP A 60 -8.28 -28.95 3.38
C ASP A 60 -7.74 -27.51 3.28
N CYS A 61 -8.26 -26.59 4.09
CA CYS A 61 -7.74 -25.22 4.10
C CYS A 61 -6.59 -25.04 5.09
N LEU A 62 -5.60 -24.22 4.70
CA LEU A 62 -4.59 -23.71 5.61
C LEU A 62 -4.75 -22.21 5.79
N LEU A 63 -4.60 -21.78 7.04
CA LEU A 63 -4.44 -20.39 7.42
C LEU A 63 -2.95 -20.06 7.44
N VAL A 64 -2.50 -19.17 6.55
CA VAL A 64 -1.11 -18.72 6.49
C VAL A 64 -1.03 -17.24 6.78
N SER A 65 -0.12 -16.85 7.67
CA SER A 65 0.21 -15.45 7.93
C SER A 65 1.63 -15.11 7.54
N PHE A 66 1.81 -13.94 6.93
CA PHE A 66 3.13 -13.38 6.64
C PHE A 66 3.11 -11.86 6.79
N ASP A 67 4.30 -11.31 7.02
CA ASP A 67 4.54 -9.89 7.19
C ASP A 67 5.55 -9.36 6.17
N CYS A 68 5.23 -8.20 5.61
CA CYS A 68 6.06 -7.52 4.62
C CYS A 68 7.09 -6.65 5.34
N THR A 69 8.29 -7.20 5.51
CA THR A 69 9.40 -6.44 6.12
C THR A 69 9.66 -5.14 5.37
N SER A 70 9.69 -4.02 6.09
CA SER A 70 10.05 -2.70 5.55
C SER A 70 9.24 -2.28 4.31
N MET A 71 7.94 -2.63 4.24
CA MET A 71 7.09 -2.41 3.07
C MET A 71 7.23 -1.01 2.46
N TYR A 72 7.11 0.03 3.28
CA TYR A 72 7.19 1.42 2.81
C TYR A 72 8.60 1.79 2.33
N THR A 73 9.66 1.27 2.93
CA THR A 73 11.04 1.70 2.64
C THR A 73 11.78 0.83 1.64
N ASN A 74 11.16 -0.26 1.15
CA ASN A 74 11.82 -1.27 0.32
C ASN A 74 11.16 -1.47 -1.07
N MET A 75 10.39 -0.49 -1.55
CA MET A 75 9.73 -0.57 -2.86
C MET A 75 10.34 0.39 -3.87
N GLU A 76 10.72 -0.11 -5.04
CA GLU A 76 11.28 0.71 -6.11
C GLU A 76 10.27 1.74 -6.62
N PHE A 77 10.73 2.98 -6.86
CA PHE A 77 9.82 4.07 -7.30
C PHE A 77 9.06 3.72 -8.57
N ASN A 78 9.74 3.11 -9.55
CA ASN A 78 9.11 2.74 -10.81
C ASN A 78 8.02 1.69 -10.58
N GLU A 79 8.23 0.73 -9.69
CA GLU A 79 7.19 -0.25 -9.35
C GLU A 79 5.97 0.43 -8.77
N LEU A 80 6.15 1.31 -7.78
CA LEU A 80 5.06 2.08 -7.17
C LEU A 80 4.27 2.89 -8.21
N ILE A 81 4.98 3.64 -9.07
CA ILE A 81 4.36 4.47 -10.11
C ILE A 81 3.57 3.61 -11.11
N HIS A 82 4.15 2.49 -11.53
CA HIS A 82 3.50 1.60 -12.49
C HIS A 82 2.30 0.85 -11.90
N SER A 83 2.39 0.40 -10.64
CA SER A 83 1.27 -0.23 -9.92
C SER A 83 0.09 0.71 -9.79
N VAL A 84 0.35 1.96 -9.38
CA VAL A 84 -0.68 3.01 -9.33
C VAL A 84 -1.29 3.23 -10.71
N GLY A 85 -0.47 3.36 -11.76
CA GLY A 85 -0.98 3.57 -13.11
C GLY A 85 -1.88 2.44 -13.62
N ARG A 86 -1.53 1.18 -13.32
CA ARG A 86 -2.36 0.01 -13.67
C ARG A 86 -3.68 0.01 -12.90
N ALA A 87 -3.63 0.17 -11.58
CA ALA A 87 -4.84 0.21 -10.74
C ALA A 87 -5.78 1.35 -11.14
N TYR A 88 -5.21 2.52 -11.44
CA TYR A 88 -5.96 3.69 -11.87
C TYR A 88 -6.68 3.48 -13.22
N ASN A 89 -5.98 2.91 -14.21
CA ASN A 89 -6.58 2.59 -15.51
C ASN A 89 -7.68 1.54 -15.42
N SER A 90 -7.55 0.56 -14.53
CA SER A 90 -8.61 -0.42 -14.28
C SER A 90 -9.84 0.26 -13.67
N ALA A 91 -9.66 1.14 -12.68
CA ALA A 91 -10.76 1.85 -12.02
C ALA A 91 -11.53 2.81 -12.95
N VAL A 92 -10.86 3.45 -13.91
CA VAL A 92 -11.51 4.33 -14.92
C VAL A 92 -12.52 3.56 -15.77
N LYS A 93 -12.28 2.25 -16.03
CA LYS A 93 -13.16 1.42 -16.87
C LYS A 93 -14.45 1.01 -16.17
N GLU A 94 -14.53 1.12 -14.85
CA GLU A 94 -15.64 0.63 -14.00
C GLU A 94 -16.62 1.74 -13.58
N ASP A 95 -16.82 2.77 -14.42
CA ASP A 95 -17.73 3.91 -14.17
C ASP A 95 -17.46 4.64 -12.84
N TYR A 96 -16.32 5.36 -12.80
CA TYR A 96 -15.86 6.03 -11.60
C TYR A 96 -16.69 7.29 -11.28
N PRO A 97 -17.12 7.52 -10.03
CA PRO A 97 -18.09 8.57 -9.68
C PRO A 97 -17.55 10.01 -9.75
N ILE A 98 -16.27 10.19 -10.10
CA ILE A 98 -15.58 11.48 -10.12
C ILE A 98 -14.81 11.58 -11.43
N LYS A 99 -14.80 12.77 -12.05
CA LYS A 99 -13.94 13.03 -13.21
C LYS A 99 -12.47 12.87 -12.81
N LEU A 100 -11.89 11.78 -13.27
CA LEU A 100 -10.52 11.40 -12.98
C LEU A 100 -9.53 12.24 -13.81
N PRO A 101 -8.45 12.80 -13.22
CA PRO A 101 -7.31 13.27 -14.00
C PRO A 101 -6.73 12.12 -14.83
N SER A 102 -5.95 12.43 -15.87
CA SER A 102 -5.34 11.40 -16.72
C SER A 102 -4.41 10.49 -15.89
N CYS A 103 -4.29 9.23 -16.31
CA CYS A 103 -3.37 8.28 -15.66
C CYS A 103 -1.93 8.82 -15.65
N GLU A 104 -1.48 9.45 -16.74
CA GLU A 104 -0.15 10.06 -16.80
C GLU A 104 0.01 11.24 -15.84
N THR A 105 -1.05 12.03 -15.62
CA THR A 105 -1.05 13.08 -14.59
C THR A 105 -0.83 12.47 -13.20
N ILE A 106 -1.61 11.45 -12.83
CA ILE A 106 -1.48 10.80 -11.52
C ILE A 106 -0.11 10.16 -11.34
N LYS A 107 0.39 9.43 -12.33
CA LYS A 107 1.74 8.86 -12.31
C LYS A 107 2.81 9.93 -12.12
N SER A 108 2.68 11.06 -12.81
CA SER A 108 3.63 12.17 -12.71
C SER A 108 3.59 12.82 -11.31
N LEU A 109 2.41 12.98 -10.73
CA LEU A 109 2.27 13.51 -9.37
C LEU A 109 2.84 12.54 -8.33
N VAL A 110 2.56 11.23 -8.47
CA VAL A 110 3.15 10.19 -7.60
C VAL A 110 4.68 10.20 -7.71
N ALA A 111 5.22 10.21 -8.92
CA ALA A 111 6.66 10.31 -9.14
C ALA A 111 7.26 11.58 -8.51
N THR A 112 6.53 12.70 -8.57
CA THR A 112 6.94 13.96 -7.96
C THR A 112 7.03 13.84 -6.44
N VAL A 113 6.01 13.27 -5.79
CA VAL A 113 6.02 13.08 -4.32
C VAL A 113 7.13 12.13 -3.89
N LEU A 114 7.31 11.00 -4.59
CA LEU A 114 8.33 10.00 -4.23
C LEU A 114 9.76 10.54 -4.41
N LYS A 115 10.04 11.23 -5.52
CA LYS A 115 11.39 11.74 -5.83
C LYS A 115 11.77 13.01 -5.09
N ASN A 116 10.79 13.75 -4.58
CA ASN A 116 11.00 15.03 -3.88
C ASN A 116 10.65 14.93 -2.39
N ASN A 117 10.83 13.74 -1.82
CA ASN A 117 10.71 13.56 -0.39
C ASN A 117 12.01 13.99 0.32
N TYR A 118 12.09 15.28 0.65
CA TYR A 118 13.18 15.87 1.42
C TYR A 118 12.84 15.93 2.91
N PHE A 119 13.82 15.65 3.76
CA PHE A 119 13.70 15.77 5.21
C PHE A 119 15.02 16.18 5.85
N GLU A 120 14.94 16.72 7.05
CA GLU A 120 16.10 17.18 7.82
C GLU A 120 16.35 16.24 9.00
N PHE A 121 17.62 15.92 9.23
CA PHE A 121 18.06 15.16 10.40
C PHE A 121 19.47 15.60 10.80
N ASN A 122 19.68 15.95 12.07
CA ASN A 122 20.96 16.46 12.58
C ASN A 122 21.57 17.57 11.70
N ASP A 123 20.79 18.62 11.42
CA ASP A 123 21.18 19.79 10.62
C ASP A 123 21.65 19.44 9.19
N ARG A 124 21.23 18.28 8.67
CA ARG A 124 21.55 17.81 7.32
C ARG A 124 20.27 17.47 6.58
N TYR A 125 20.24 17.85 5.30
CA TYR A 125 19.15 17.52 4.40
C TYR A 125 19.39 16.19 3.71
N PHE A 126 18.35 15.37 3.67
CA PHE A 126 18.34 14.07 3.02
C PHE A 126 17.18 14.01 2.03
N VAL A 127 17.31 13.13 1.04
CA VAL A 127 16.25 12.79 0.11
C VAL A 127 16.10 11.28 0.06
N GLN A 128 14.88 10.79 0.19
CA GLN A 128 14.60 9.37 0.07
C GLN A 128 14.83 8.90 -1.37
N LYS A 129 15.52 7.76 -1.54
CA LYS A 129 15.91 7.22 -2.86
C LYS A 129 15.08 6.01 -3.32
N ILE A 130 14.39 5.36 -2.37
CA ILE A 130 13.57 4.18 -2.57
C ILE A 130 12.40 4.22 -1.60
N GLY A 131 11.27 3.62 -1.95
CA GLY A 131 10.11 3.47 -1.09
C GLY A 131 9.17 4.68 -1.08
N ALA A 132 8.10 4.56 -0.32
CA ALA A 132 7.21 5.65 0.04
C ALA A 132 7.54 6.14 1.45
N SER A 133 7.49 7.45 1.68
CA SER A 133 7.78 8.04 2.98
C SER A 133 6.72 7.67 4.02
N MET A 134 7.13 7.08 5.14
CA MET A 134 6.26 6.90 6.31
C MET A 134 5.91 8.28 6.90
N GLY A 135 4.77 8.84 6.52
CA GLY A 135 4.32 10.17 6.94
C GLY A 135 3.64 11.00 5.83
N SER A 136 3.79 10.62 4.56
CA SER A 136 3.06 11.25 3.46
C SER A 136 1.65 10.66 3.31
N LYS A 137 0.66 11.52 3.05
CA LYS A 137 -0.77 11.17 2.98
C LYS A 137 -1.08 10.10 1.94
N CYS A 138 -0.49 10.16 0.75
CA CYS A 138 -0.72 9.18 -0.31
C CYS A 138 0.10 7.88 -0.15
N SER A 139 1.09 7.84 0.75
CA SER A 139 1.98 6.67 0.86
C SER A 139 1.27 5.38 1.22
N PRO A 140 0.30 5.36 2.18
CA PRO A 140 -0.48 4.15 2.46
C PRO A 140 -1.20 3.64 1.22
N ALA A 141 -1.97 4.48 0.53
CA ALA A 141 -2.73 4.07 -0.66
C ALA A 141 -1.82 3.55 -1.79
N ILE A 142 -0.65 4.16 -1.99
CA ILE A 142 0.34 3.71 -2.99
C ILE A 142 0.88 2.33 -2.63
N CYS A 143 1.23 2.10 -1.36
CA CYS A 143 1.77 0.82 -0.90
C CYS A 143 0.71 -0.29 -0.93
N ASP A 144 -0.53 0.01 -0.53
CA ASP A 144 -1.65 -0.94 -0.58
C ASP A 144 -1.91 -1.41 -2.02
N ILE A 145 -1.89 -0.49 -2.99
CA ILE A 145 -2.02 -0.82 -4.41
C ILE A 145 -0.89 -1.75 -4.87
N ARG A 146 0.36 -1.45 -4.49
CA ARG A 146 1.52 -2.28 -4.86
C ARG A 146 1.43 -3.67 -4.22
N ALA A 147 1.09 -3.74 -2.93
CA ALA A 147 0.94 -4.98 -2.19
C ALA A 147 -0.16 -5.87 -2.80
N PHE A 148 -1.32 -5.29 -3.10
CA PHE A 148 -2.40 -5.99 -3.78
C PHE A 148 -1.97 -6.59 -5.12
N GLU A 149 -1.15 -5.87 -5.89
CA GLU A 149 -0.62 -6.38 -7.15
C GLU A 149 0.38 -7.53 -6.99
N VAL A 150 1.31 -7.44 -6.03
CA VAL A 150 2.23 -8.54 -5.69
C VAL A 150 1.42 -9.79 -5.37
N MET A 151 0.42 -9.62 -4.51
CA MET A 151 -0.47 -10.69 -4.09
C MET A 151 -1.21 -11.31 -5.28
N LEU A 152 -1.80 -10.52 -6.18
CA LEU A 152 -2.46 -11.05 -7.38
C LEU A 152 -1.49 -11.86 -8.26
N SER A 153 -0.25 -11.38 -8.39
CA SER A 153 0.81 -12.09 -9.12
C SER A 153 1.14 -13.44 -8.47
N MET A 154 1.16 -13.52 -7.14
CA MET A 154 1.34 -14.78 -6.40
C MET A 154 0.19 -15.77 -6.62
N LYS A 155 -1.07 -15.28 -6.69
CA LYS A 155 -2.24 -16.12 -7.01
C LYS A 155 -2.11 -16.77 -8.39
N LEU A 156 -1.72 -15.98 -9.39
CA LEU A 156 -1.55 -16.43 -10.77
C LEU A 156 -0.43 -17.47 -10.90
N LEU A 157 0.70 -17.26 -10.22
CA LEU A 157 1.87 -18.14 -10.33
C LEU A 157 1.68 -19.51 -9.69
N LYS A 158 0.88 -19.62 -8.63
CA LYS A 158 0.75 -20.88 -7.88
C LYS A 158 -0.54 -21.67 -8.19
N SER A 159 -1.46 -21.13 -8.99
CA SER A 159 -2.78 -21.74 -9.24
C SER A 159 -3.55 -22.09 -7.96
N ILE A 160 -3.35 -21.29 -6.90
CA ILE A 160 -3.97 -21.48 -5.58
C ILE A 160 -5.18 -20.56 -5.48
N ASN A 161 -6.31 -21.08 -5.00
CA ASN A 161 -7.47 -20.25 -4.72
C ASN A 161 -7.28 -19.48 -3.40
N ILE A 162 -6.71 -18.26 -3.49
CA ILE A 162 -6.35 -17.47 -2.32
C ILE A 162 -7.44 -16.43 -2.02
N ARG A 163 -8.04 -16.51 -0.84
CA ARG A 163 -8.65 -15.34 -0.19
C ARG A 163 -7.60 -14.67 0.68
N SER A 164 -7.51 -13.36 0.54
CA SER A 164 -6.42 -12.55 1.05
C SER A 164 -7.01 -11.28 1.65
N TYR A 165 -6.50 -10.93 2.81
CA TYR A 165 -6.99 -9.86 3.68
C TYR A 165 -5.79 -8.98 3.99
N PHE A 166 -5.85 -7.69 3.68
CA PHE A 166 -4.71 -6.79 3.84
C PHE A 166 -4.98 -5.75 4.93
N THR A 167 -4.16 -5.77 5.98
CA THR A 167 -3.97 -4.66 6.92
C THR A 167 -2.49 -4.54 7.19
N GLU A 168 -1.88 -3.37 6.97
CA GLU A 168 -0.49 -3.00 7.34
C GLU A 168 0.42 -4.16 7.83
N GLY A 169 0.71 -5.13 6.95
CA GLY A 169 1.65 -6.23 7.23
C GLY A 169 1.09 -7.54 7.82
N ILE A 170 -0.22 -7.75 7.93
CA ILE A 170 -0.78 -9.07 8.25
C ILE A 170 -1.67 -9.52 7.11
N GLU A 171 -1.22 -10.58 6.43
CA GLU A 171 -2.02 -11.29 5.46
C GLU A 171 -2.54 -12.60 6.04
N ILE A 172 -3.78 -12.95 5.70
CA ILE A 172 -4.34 -14.29 5.92
C ILE A 172 -4.60 -14.89 4.55
N MET A 173 -3.85 -15.93 4.20
CA MET A 173 -4.13 -16.73 3.02
C MET A 173 -4.96 -17.95 3.38
N ARG A 174 -5.93 -18.25 2.52
CA ARG A 174 -6.54 -19.57 2.40
C ARG A 174 -5.89 -20.32 1.24
N LEU A 175 -5.43 -21.54 1.47
CA LEU A 175 -5.11 -22.49 0.41
C LEU A 175 -6.38 -23.34 0.16
N GLU A 176 -6.82 -23.47 -1.09
CA GLU A 176 -7.76 -24.51 -1.55
C GLU A 176 -7.04 -25.39 -2.56
#